data_AF-A0A813J435-F1
#
_entry.id   AF-A0A813J435-F1
#
_cell.length_a   1.000
_cell.length_b   1.000
_cell.length_c   1.000
_cell.angle_alpha   90.00
_cell.angle_beta   90.00
_cell.angle_gamma   90.00
#
_symmetry.space_group_name_H-M   'P 1'
#
loop_
_entity.id
_entity.type
_entity.pdbx_description
1 polymer ?
#
loop_
_entity_poly.entity_id
_entity_poly.type
_entity_poly.pdbx_seq_one_letter_code
_entity_poly.pdbx_strand_id
1 'polypeptide(L)'
;DLKDRLSRQYQVSGVPALVVIDAVGRQAVRDARGEVMSASSSSTTQVLTTYLAWKGAAGVGAPAGGQAQSSCSALPPGARVKVRGLTGAPEHNGSEGVARSYDASKQRYLVELGEKQLALRAGNLLQMLTVKARSEPSADSKWVEAVIVDYDEASGEFDLRGPEVSSRARAGDIDKMLLNTGAIVVVHGLQAESAKQWNEHNGKVLEFDEAAQRYLVQVAPGTNLKIRPENIRLYPLV
;
A
#
# COMPACT_ATOMS: atom_id res chain seq x y z
N ASP A 1 -12.54 44.40 1.45
CA ASP A 1 -12.25 42.99 1.71
C ASP A 1 -13.57 42.21 1.78
N LEU A 2 -13.73 41.16 0.98
CA LEU A 2 -14.98 40.39 0.84
C LEU A 2 -15.38 39.72 2.17
N LYS A 3 -14.38 39.33 2.97
CA LYS A 3 -14.53 38.70 4.28
C LYS A 3 -15.29 39.59 5.28
N ASP A 4 -14.91 40.86 5.38
CA ASP A 4 -15.55 41.81 6.30
C ASP A 4 -17.01 42.10 5.93
N ARG A 5 -17.29 42.17 4.63
CA ARG A 5 -18.64 42.43 4.12
C ARG A 5 -19.58 41.27 4.42
N LEU A 6 -19.13 40.03 4.20
CA LEU A 6 -19.88 38.82 4.51
C LEU A 6 -20.08 38.66 6.02
N SER A 7 -19.05 38.94 6.83
CA SER A 7 -19.13 38.81 8.30
C SER A 7 -20.17 39.77 8.90
N ARG A 8 -20.26 41.01 8.41
CA ARG A 8 -21.30 41.97 8.82
C ARG A 8 -22.69 41.59 8.33
N GLN A 9 -22.79 41.12 7.09
CA GLN A 9 -24.08 40.77 6.46
C GLN A 9 -24.76 39.59 7.14
N TYR A 10 -23.98 38.60 7.58
CA TYR A 10 -24.51 37.36 8.17
C TYR A 10 -24.32 37.28 9.70
N GLN A 11 -23.83 38.35 10.33
CA GLN A 11 -23.53 38.40 11.77
C GLN A 11 -22.71 37.18 12.26
N VAL A 12 -21.80 36.68 11.42
CA VAL A 12 -20.99 35.51 11.76
C VAL A 12 -19.91 35.97 12.74
N SER A 13 -20.20 35.81 14.03
CA SER A 13 -19.27 36.05 15.13
C SER A 13 -18.98 34.69 15.80
N GLY A 14 -17.72 34.26 15.78
CA GLY A 14 -17.29 33.00 16.41
C GLY A 14 -16.17 32.30 15.63
N VAL A 15 -15.49 31.37 16.30
CA VAL A 15 -14.52 30.48 15.65
C VAL A 15 -15.32 29.42 14.88
N PRO A 16 -15.15 29.26 13.55
CA PRO A 16 -15.86 28.23 12.80
C PRO A 16 -15.52 26.85 13.35
N ALA A 17 -16.55 26.08 13.70
CA ALA A 17 -16.40 24.71 14.17
C ALA A 17 -16.34 23.76 12.97
N LEU A 18 -15.34 22.88 12.96
CA LEU A 18 -15.28 21.75 12.04
C LEU A 18 -15.81 20.53 12.78
N VAL A 19 -16.87 19.91 12.24
CA VAL A 19 -17.49 18.72 12.81
C VAL A 19 -17.48 17.63 11.75
N VAL A 20 -16.93 16.46 12.09
CA VAL A 20 -17.01 15.25 11.26
C VAL A 20 -18.13 14.40 11.83
N ILE A 21 -19.08 14.03 10.99
CA ILE A 21 -20.25 13.22 11.36
C ILE A 21 -20.25 11.88 10.62
N ASP A 22 -20.79 10.85 11.27
CA ASP A 22 -21.02 9.55 10.64
C ASP A 22 -22.30 9.54 9.78
N ALA A 23 -22.57 8.41 9.13
CA ALA A 23 -23.74 8.21 8.28
C ALA A 23 -25.10 8.33 9.03
N VAL A 24 -25.10 8.30 10.36
CA VAL A 24 -26.31 8.44 11.19
C VAL A 24 -26.36 9.80 11.91
N GLY A 25 -25.49 10.74 11.53
CA GLY A 25 -25.48 12.12 12.01
C GLY A 25 -24.82 12.33 13.38
N ARG A 26 -24.10 11.34 13.91
CA ARG A 26 -23.35 11.46 15.18
C ARG A 26 -21.97 12.03 14.91
N GLN A 27 -21.47 12.84 15.85
CA GLN A 27 -20.12 13.37 15.78
C GLN A 27 -19.11 12.21 15.91
N ALA A 28 -18.38 11.96 14.82
CA ALA A 28 -17.39 10.90 14.70
C ALA A 28 -16.01 11.32 15.22
N VAL A 29 -15.71 12.62 15.19
CA VAL A 29 -14.41 13.17 15.60
C VAL A 29 -14.61 14.35 16.55
N ARG A 30 -13.92 14.32 17.69
CA ARG A 30 -14.13 15.28 18.79
C ARG A 30 -13.46 16.64 18.55
N ASP A 31 -12.26 16.67 17.96
CA ASP A 31 -11.51 17.91 17.69
C ASP A 31 -10.94 17.94 16.27
N ALA A 32 -11.84 17.87 15.29
CA ALA A 32 -11.46 17.86 13.87
C ALA A 32 -10.68 19.12 13.46
N ARG A 33 -11.00 20.27 14.07
CA ARG A 33 -10.30 21.52 13.81
C ARG A 33 -8.85 21.47 14.32
N GLY A 34 -8.61 21.01 15.54
CA GLY A 34 -7.26 20.85 16.08
C GLY A 34 -6.42 19.90 15.24
N GLU A 35 -7.01 18.78 14.82
CA GLU A 35 -6.35 17.81 13.94
C GLU A 35 -6.00 18.40 12.57
N VAL A 36 -6.88 19.18 11.92
CA VAL A 36 -6.56 19.90 10.67
C VAL A 36 -5.53 21.00 10.86
N MET A 37 -5.59 21.75 11.96
CA MET A 37 -4.58 22.79 12.22
C MET A 37 -3.20 22.17 12.48
N SER A 38 -3.14 21.01 13.12
CA SER A 38 -1.90 20.24 13.30
C SER A 38 -1.40 19.61 12.00
N ALA A 39 -2.31 19.18 11.12
CA ALA A 39 -1.97 18.53 9.87
C ALA A 39 -1.63 19.52 8.75
N SER A 40 -2.24 20.71 8.74
CA SER A 40 -2.04 21.75 7.71
C SER A 40 -0.69 22.45 7.80
N SER A 41 -0.06 22.44 8.97
CA SER A 41 1.34 22.83 9.17
C SER A 41 2.34 21.68 8.93
N SER A 42 1.85 20.50 8.51
CA SER A 42 2.61 19.25 8.45
C SER A 42 2.63 18.65 7.04
N SER A 43 3.34 17.53 6.85
CA SER A 43 3.45 16.87 5.54
C SER A 43 2.09 16.39 5.01
N THR A 44 1.95 16.32 3.68
CA THR A 44 0.75 15.81 2.98
C THR A 44 0.25 14.47 3.53
N THR A 45 1.15 13.61 4.01
CA THR A 45 0.83 12.34 4.64
C THR A 45 0.18 12.46 6.02
N GLN A 46 0.51 13.47 6.83
CA GLN A 46 -0.22 13.70 8.08
C GLN A 46 -1.65 14.13 7.79
N VAL A 47 -1.87 14.98 6.78
CA VAL A 47 -3.21 15.34 6.29
C VAL A 47 -3.96 14.09 5.83
N LEU A 48 -3.33 13.21 5.05
CA LEU A 48 -3.98 11.98 4.59
C LEU A 48 -4.26 11.01 5.75
N THR A 49 -3.34 10.87 6.71
CA THR A 49 -3.52 10.00 7.89
C THR A 49 -4.71 10.47 8.72
N THR A 50 -4.81 11.77 8.99
CA THR A 50 -5.95 12.39 9.67
C THR A 50 -7.24 12.15 8.89
N TYR A 51 -7.24 12.38 7.58
CA TYR A 51 -8.40 12.15 6.72
C TYR A 51 -8.87 10.68 6.70
N LEU A 52 -7.94 9.72 6.59
CA LEU A 52 -8.26 8.29 6.60
C LEU A 52 -8.79 7.85 7.98
N ALA A 53 -8.25 8.38 9.07
CA ALA A 53 -8.76 8.15 10.42
C ALA A 53 -10.20 8.66 10.56
N TRP A 54 -10.50 9.85 10.04
CA TRP A 54 -11.85 10.42 10.02
C TRP A 54 -12.82 9.61 9.19
N LYS A 55 -12.38 9.12 8.03
CA LYS A 55 -13.19 8.28 7.15
C LYS A 55 -13.58 6.96 7.84
N GLY A 56 -12.66 6.38 8.60
CA GLY A 56 -12.92 5.22 9.46
C GLY A 56 -13.91 5.55 10.59
N ALA A 57 -13.68 6.64 11.32
CA ALA A 57 -14.53 7.08 12.42
C ALA A 57 -15.97 7.42 11.97
N ALA A 58 -16.13 7.95 10.75
CA ALA A 58 -17.42 8.30 10.15
C ALA A 58 -18.17 7.10 9.56
N GLY A 59 -17.61 5.89 9.64
CA GLY A 59 -18.24 4.68 9.09
C GLY A 59 -18.29 4.65 7.56
N VAL A 60 -17.54 5.52 6.88
CA VAL A 60 -17.43 5.57 5.41
C VAL A 60 -16.38 4.53 4.95
N GLY A 61 -16.57 3.29 5.38
CA GLY A 61 -16.02 2.10 4.74
C GLY A 61 -17.02 1.57 3.71
N ALA A 62 -16.54 0.85 2.70
CA ALA A 62 -17.35 0.25 1.62
C ALA A 62 -18.65 -0.42 2.14
N PRO A 63 -19.74 -0.45 1.34
CA PRO A 63 -21.05 -0.89 1.80
C PRO A 63 -21.00 -2.30 2.40
N ALA A 64 -21.68 -2.45 3.53
CA ALA A 64 -21.92 -3.72 4.17
C ALA A 64 -22.81 -4.60 3.28
N GLY A 65 -22.18 -5.51 2.54
CA GLY A 65 -22.83 -6.58 1.79
C GLY A 65 -21.85 -7.71 1.55
N GLY A 66 -22.01 -8.82 2.26
CA GLY A 66 -21.41 -10.12 1.94
C GLY A 66 -19.90 -10.26 2.25
N GLN A 67 -19.62 -10.97 3.34
CA GLN A 67 -18.37 -11.65 3.70
C GLN A 67 -17.19 -11.54 2.71
N ALA A 68 -16.25 -10.65 3.05
CA ALA A 68 -14.82 -10.94 2.93
C ALA A 68 -14.13 -10.17 4.05
N GLN A 69 -13.61 -10.88 5.04
CA GLN A 69 -12.48 -10.35 5.80
C GLN A 69 -11.34 -10.20 4.80
N SER A 70 -11.32 -9.07 4.10
CA SER A 70 -10.19 -8.63 3.31
C SER A 70 -9.08 -8.37 4.31
N SER A 71 -8.35 -9.42 4.68
CA SER A 71 -7.04 -9.28 5.29
C SER A 71 -6.30 -8.28 4.41
N CYS A 72 -6.00 -7.08 4.91
CA CYS A 72 -5.39 -5.97 4.14
C CYS A 72 -3.97 -6.30 3.64
N SER A 73 -3.62 -7.58 3.70
CA SER A 73 -2.33 -8.23 3.66
C SER A 73 -2.36 -9.45 2.71
N ALA A 74 -3.50 -9.76 2.07
CA ALA A 74 -3.57 -10.77 1.02
C ALA A 74 -3.51 -10.15 -0.38
N LEU A 75 -2.97 -10.89 -1.34
CA LEU A 75 -3.04 -10.51 -2.75
C LEU A 75 -4.52 -10.40 -3.18
N PRO A 76 -4.92 -9.28 -3.81
CA PRO A 76 -6.30 -9.14 -4.26
C PRO A 76 -6.61 -10.14 -5.39
N PRO A 77 -7.85 -10.61 -5.51
CA PRO A 77 -8.31 -11.31 -6.69
C PRO A 77 -8.00 -10.51 -7.96
N GLY A 78 -7.44 -11.17 -8.98
CA GLY A 78 -6.98 -10.52 -10.21
C GLY A 78 -5.51 -10.10 -10.18
N ALA A 79 -4.81 -10.20 -9.04
CA ALA A 79 -3.38 -9.89 -8.99
C ALA A 79 -2.58 -10.82 -9.91
N ARG A 80 -1.76 -10.23 -10.79
CA ARG A 80 -0.83 -10.97 -11.63
C ARG A 80 0.36 -11.44 -10.81
N VAL A 81 0.73 -12.70 -10.98
CA VAL A 81 1.81 -13.34 -10.24
C VAL A 81 2.68 -14.18 -11.16
N LYS A 82 3.96 -14.31 -10.82
CA LYS A 82 4.87 -15.30 -11.38
C LYS A 82 5.20 -16.33 -10.32
N VAL A 83 5.06 -17.62 -10.67
CA VAL A 83 5.35 -18.75 -9.79
C VAL A 83 6.85 -18.93 -9.66
N ARG A 84 7.35 -19.07 -8.43
CA ARG A 84 8.78 -19.28 -8.13
C ARG A 84 8.96 -20.20 -6.93
N GLY A 85 10.15 -20.79 -6.81
CA GLY A 85 10.57 -21.51 -5.60
C GLY A 85 9.83 -22.83 -5.33
N LEU A 86 9.07 -23.37 -6.28
CA LEU A 86 8.46 -24.69 -6.12
C LEU A 86 9.52 -25.79 -6.21
N THR A 87 9.59 -26.63 -5.18
CA THR A 87 10.46 -27.80 -5.12
C THR A 87 9.75 -29.09 -5.51
N GLY A 88 8.46 -29.21 -5.17
CA GLY A 88 7.65 -30.40 -5.47
C GLY A 88 7.03 -30.43 -6.88
N ALA A 89 6.99 -29.29 -7.56
CA ALA A 89 6.52 -29.15 -8.94
C ALA A 89 7.31 -28.04 -9.66
N PRO A 90 8.63 -28.22 -9.83
CA PRO A 90 9.52 -27.20 -10.38
C PRO A 90 9.19 -26.81 -11.82
N GLU A 91 8.49 -27.65 -12.58
CA GLU A 91 8.01 -27.39 -13.93
C GLU A 91 7.05 -26.20 -14.03
N HIS A 92 6.46 -25.78 -12.91
CA HIS A 92 5.60 -24.59 -12.86
C HIS A 92 6.36 -23.30 -12.53
N ASN A 93 7.63 -23.37 -12.11
CA ASN A 93 8.43 -22.18 -11.87
C ASN A 93 8.63 -21.37 -13.16
N GLY A 94 8.56 -20.05 -13.03
CA GLY A 94 8.60 -19.12 -14.17
C GLY A 94 7.25 -18.89 -14.84
N SER A 95 6.24 -19.71 -14.57
CA SER A 95 4.89 -19.55 -15.13
C SER A 95 4.21 -18.31 -14.56
N GLU A 96 3.52 -17.55 -15.42
CA GLU A 96 2.68 -16.42 -15.03
C GLU A 96 1.23 -16.85 -14.82
N GLY A 97 0.54 -16.16 -13.91
CA GLY A 97 -0.83 -16.46 -13.54
C GLY A 97 -1.56 -15.31 -12.89
N VAL A 98 -2.80 -15.61 -12.49
CA VAL A 98 -3.70 -14.69 -11.80
C VAL A 98 -4.15 -15.31 -10.49
N ALA A 99 -3.94 -14.61 -9.37
CA ALA A 99 -4.49 -15.00 -8.09
C ALA A 99 -6.01 -14.82 -8.10
N ARG A 100 -6.78 -15.88 -7.81
CA ARG A 100 -8.24 -15.86 -7.81
C ARG A 100 -8.81 -15.68 -6.42
N SER A 101 -8.28 -16.42 -5.46
CA SER A 101 -8.74 -16.38 -4.07
C SER A 101 -7.64 -16.83 -3.12
N TYR A 102 -7.80 -16.52 -1.84
CA TYR A 102 -6.94 -16.98 -0.77
C TYR A 102 -7.73 -17.88 0.18
N ASP A 103 -7.23 -19.10 0.39
CA ASP A 103 -7.75 -20.04 1.38
C ASP A 103 -6.97 -19.87 2.69
N ALA A 104 -7.56 -19.12 3.62
CA ALA A 104 -6.96 -18.87 4.93
C ALA A 104 -6.78 -20.15 5.77
N SER A 105 -7.61 -21.17 5.56
CA SER A 105 -7.48 -22.44 6.29
C SER A 105 -6.26 -23.24 5.85
N LYS A 106 -5.91 -23.15 4.57
CA LYS A 106 -4.77 -23.87 3.97
C LYS A 106 -3.53 -22.99 3.80
N GLN A 107 -3.65 -21.68 4.06
CA GLN A 107 -2.60 -20.67 3.85
C GLN A 107 -2.06 -20.72 2.41
N ARG A 108 -2.98 -20.78 1.44
CA ARG A 108 -2.66 -20.92 0.01
C ARG A 108 -3.57 -20.07 -0.86
N TYR A 109 -3.01 -19.53 -1.93
CA TYR A 109 -3.73 -18.90 -3.02
C TYR A 109 -4.13 -19.92 -4.06
N LEU A 110 -5.37 -19.83 -4.54
CA LEU A 110 -5.77 -20.44 -5.79
C LEU A 110 -5.29 -19.54 -6.93
N VAL A 111 -4.35 -20.05 -7.72
CA VAL A 111 -3.74 -19.33 -8.85
C VAL A 111 -4.12 -20.03 -10.14
N GLU A 112 -4.61 -19.25 -11.09
CA GLU A 112 -4.90 -19.71 -12.45
C GLU A 112 -3.68 -19.49 -13.34
N LEU A 113 -3.19 -20.58 -13.94
CA LEU A 113 -2.06 -20.64 -14.86
C LEU A 113 -2.56 -21.14 -16.22
N GLY A 114 -3.09 -20.23 -17.04
CA GLY A 114 -3.78 -20.59 -18.27
C GLY A 114 -5.01 -21.46 -17.99
N GLU A 115 -5.02 -22.69 -18.48
CA GLU A 115 -6.14 -23.64 -18.27
C GLU A 115 -6.06 -24.41 -16.94
N LYS A 116 -4.95 -24.29 -16.20
CA LYS A 116 -4.74 -25.01 -14.94
C LYS A 116 -4.99 -24.12 -13.73
N GLN A 117 -5.40 -24.71 -12.62
CA GLN A 117 -5.45 -24.04 -11.32
C GLN A 117 -4.59 -24.77 -10.31
N LEU A 118 -3.77 -24.03 -9.56
CA LEU A 118 -2.89 -24.56 -8.53
C LEU A 118 -3.11 -23.84 -7.19
N ALA A 119 -3.00 -24.60 -6.09
CA ALA A 119 -3.02 -24.06 -4.74
C ALA A 119 -1.58 -23.82 -4.24
N LEU A 120 -1.14 -22.56 -4.26
CA LEU A 120 0.25 -22.15 -4.03
C LEU A 120 0.39 -21.32 -2.74
N ARG A 121 1.53 -21.44 -2.05
CA ARG A 121 1.84 -20.61 -0.87
C ARG A 121 2.22 -19.19 -1.31
N ALA A 122 1.99 -18.19 -0.44
CA ALA A 122 2.36 -16.79 -0.68
C ALA A 122 3.84 -16.64 -1.10
N GLY A 123 4.76 -17.30 -0.38
CA GLY A 123 6.20 -17.25 -0.67
C GLY A 123 6.62 -17.80 -2.04
N ASN A 124 5.73 -18.54 -2.72
CA ASN A 124 5.99 -19.06 -4.07
C ASN A 124 5.44 -18.13 -5.16
N LEU A 125 4.92 -16.95 -4.80
CA LEU A 125 4.31 -16.00 -5.71
C LEU A 125 5.10 -14.69 -5.69
N LEU A 126 5.72 -14.36 -6.82
CA LEU A 126 6.21 -13.02 -7.09
C LEU A 126 5.05 -12.20 -7.66
N GLN A 127 4.68 -11.11 -6.99
CA GLN A 127 3.67 -10.20 -7.49
C GLN A 127 4.21 -9.37 -8.66
N MET A 128 3.54 -9.42 -9.80
CA MET A 128 3.92 -8.64 -10.98
C MET A 128 3.33 -7.23 -10.89
N LEU A 129 3.89 -6.45 -9.98
CA LEU A 129 3.44 -5.10 -9.65
C LEU A 129 3.81 -4.10 -10.73
N THR A 130 2.87 -3.20 -11.05
CA THR A 130 3.20 -1.94 -11.70
C THR A 130 3.84 -1.00 -10.67
N VAL A 131 4.97 -0.40 -11.03
CA VAL A 131 5.78 0.51 -10.21
C VAL A 131 6.19 1.72 -11.04
N LYS A 132 6.53 2.82 -10.37
CA LYS A 132 7.25 3.92 -11.02
C LYS A 132 8.74 3.60 -11.01
N ALA A 133 9.38 3.70 -12.16
CA ALA A 133 10.82 3.50 -12.31
C ALA A 133 11.45 4.67 -13.05
N ARG A 134 12.74 4.93 -12.78
CA ARG A 134 13.54 5.86 -13.58
C ARG A 134 13.77 5.29 -14.99
N SER A 135 13.54 6.10 -16.02
CA SER A 135 13.73 5.67 -17.42
C SER A 135 15.19 5.32 -17.73
N GLU A 136 16.14 5.95 -17.03
CA GLU A 136 17.57 5.76 -17.20
C GLU A 136 18.27 5.72 -15.83
N PRO A 137 19.51 5.20 -15.72
CA PRO A 137 20.27 5.19 -14.48
C PRO A 137 20.83 6.60 -14.15
N SER A 138 19.96 7.61 -14.11
CA SER A 138 20.26 8.99 -13.79
C SER A 138 19.19 9.57 -12.87
N ALA A 139 19.61 10.35 -11.87
CA ALA A 139 18.74 11.01 -10.91
C ALA A 139 17.79 12.04 -11.58
N ASP A 140 18.18 12.57 -12.73
CA ASP A 140 17.40 13.57 -13.48
C ASP A 140 16.44 12.93 -14.51
N SER A 141 16.51 11.61 -14.67
CA SER A 141 15.67 10.90 -15.65
C SER A 141 14.20 10.89 -15.22
N LYS A 142 13.28 10.84 -16.19
CA LYS A 142 11.85 10.85 -15.90
C LYS A 142 11.40 9.58 -15.16
N TRP A 143 10.37 9.73 -14.33
CA TRP A 143 9.62 8.60 -13.80
C TRP A 143 8.63 8.09 -14.85
N VAL A 144 8.66 6.78 -15.10
CA VAL A 144 7.73 6.09 -16.01
C VAL A 144 7.17 4.84 -15.35
N GLU A 145 6.05 4.33 -15.85
CA GLU A 145 5.49 3.07 -15.37
C GLU A 145 6.29 1.88 -15.91
N ALA A 146 6.59 0.93 -15.02
CA ALA A 146 7.23 -0.34 -15.32
C ALA A 146 6.54 -1.46 -14.53
N VAL A 147 6.79 -2.70 -14.91
CA VAL A 147 6.28 -3.89 -14.22
C VAL A 147 7.45 -4.70 -13.68
N ILE A 148 7.34 -5.16 -12.43
CA ILE A 148 8.21 -6.18 -11.87
C ILE A 148 7.91 -7.50 -12.58
N VAL A 149 8.89 -8.04 -13.30
CA VAL A 149 8.70 -9.30 -14.03
C VAL A 149 9.49 -10.47 -13.46
N ASP A 150 10.57 -10.20 -12.74
CA ASP A 150 11.44 -11.22 -12.19
C ASP A 150 12.15 -10.74 -10.91
N TYR A 151 12.77 -11.67 -10.20
CA TYR A 151 13.52 -11.42 -8.97
C TYR A 151 14.77 -12.29 -8.93
N ASP A 152 15.92 -11.64 -8.82
CA ASP A 152 17.21 -12.30 -8.64
C ASP A 152 17.49 -12.45 -7.14
N GLU A 153 17.55 -13.69 -6.66
CA GLU A 153 17.75 -13.98 -5.23
C GLU A 153 19.18 -13.69 -4.77
N ALA A 154 20.16 -13.79 -5.67
CA ALA A 154 21.56 -13.58 -5.34
C ALA A 154 21.87 -12.10 -5.11
N SER A 155 21.34 -11.22 -5.98
CA SER A 155 21.46 -9.77 -5.81
C SER A 155 20.36 -9.22 -4.91
N GLY A 156 19.18 -9.82 -4.87
CA GLY A 156 17.99 -9.26 -4.22
C GLY A 156 17.32 -8.15 -5.02
N GLU A 157 17.58 -8.07 -6.33
CA GLU A 157 17.03 -7.08 -7.24
C GLU A 157 15.84 -7.62 -8.04
N PHE A 158 14.94 -6.72 -8.41
CA PHE A 158 13.81 -6.99 -9.28
C PHE A 158 14.11 -6.54 -10.71
N ASP A 159 13.78 -7.39 -11.68
CA ASP A 159 13.81 -7.00 -13.10
C ASP A 159 12.59 -6.14 -13.41
N LEU A 160 12.83 -4.91 -13.86
CA LEU A 160 11.81 -3.93 -14.23
C LEU A 160 11.69 -3.85 -15.75
N ARG A 161 10.47 -3.99 -16.26
CA ARG A 161 10.17 -3.89 -17.70
C ARG A 161 9.06 -2.90 -17.96
N GLY A 162 9.31 -1.96 -18.86
CA GLY A 162 8.32 -1.03 -19.40
C GLY A 162 8.73 -0.57 -20.80
N PRO A 163 7.92 0.26 -21.46
CA PRO A 163 8.21 0.75 -22.81
C PRO A 163 9.57 1.47 -22.91
N GLU A 164 9.98 2.14 -21.84
CA GLU A 164 11.20 2.95 -21.77
C GLU A 164 12.11 2.53 -20.60
N VAL A 165 11.84 1.36 -20.00
CA VAL A 165 12.58 0.85 -18.83
C VAL A 165 12.96 -0.60 -19.04
N SER A 166 14.26 -0.85 -18.91
CA SER A 166 14.84 -2.18 -18.82
C SER A 166 15.98 -2.10 -17.80
N SER A 167 15.65 -2.19 -16.53
CA SER A 167 16.59 -1.96 -15.43
C SER A 167 16.36 -2.93 -14.27
N ARG A 168 17.23 -2.84 -13.26
CA ARG A 168 17.15 -3.60 -12.00
C ARG A 168 17.16 -2.66 -10.81
N ALA A 169 16.39 -2.99 -9.78
CA ALA A 169 16.34 -2.22 -8.54
C ALA A 169 15.96 -3.10 -7.35
N ARG A 170 16.39 -2.73 -6.14
CA ARG A 170 15.88 -3.30 -4.89
C ARG A 170 14.63 -2.55 -4.43
N ALA A 171 13.82 -3.17 -3.57
CA ALA A 171 12.66 -2.52 -2.97
C ALA A 171 12.99 -1.23 -2.18
N GLY A 172 14.22 -1.14 -1.66
CA GLY A 172 14.73 0.01 -0.94
C GLY A 172 15.32 1.13 -1.81
N ASP A 173 15.53 0.89 -3.11
CA ASP A 173 16.17 1.84 -4.04
C ASP A 173 15.15 2.90 -4.51
N ILE A 174 14.70 3.75 -3.58
CA ILE A 174 13.65 4.76 -3.83
C ILE A 174 14.02 5.83 -4.85
N ASP A 175 15.31 5.97 -5.16
CA ASP A 175 15.81 6.82 -6.24
C ASP A 175 15.59 6.19 -7.63
N LYS A 176 15.43 4.86 -7.69
CA LYS A 176 15.24 4.08 -8.93
C LYS A 176 13.83 3.53 -9.10
N MET A 177 13.17 3.13 -8.01
CA MET A 177 11.88 2.45 -8.03
C MET A 177 10.99 2.90 -6.87
N LEU A 178 9.76 3.31 -7.18
CA LEU A 178 8.72 3.62 -6.21
C LEU A 178 7.51 2.68 -6.38
N LEU A 179 7.04 2.14 -5.26
CA LEU A 179 5.88 1.26 -5.25
C LEU A 179 4.58 2.05 -5.43
N ASN A 180 3.71 1.57 -6.30
CA ASN A 180 2.39 2.15 -6.48
C ASN A 180 1.45 1.77 -5.32
N THR A 181 0.45 2.62 -5.09
CA THR A 181 -0.64 2.35 -4.14
C THR A 181 -1.28 1.00 -4.45
N GLY A 182 -1.51 0.23 -3.40
CA GLY A 182 -2.11 -1.10 -3.47
C GLY A 182 -1.11 -2.25 -3.51
N ALA A 183 0.19 -1.97 -3.64
CA ALA A 183 1.22 -3.00 -3.57
C ALA A 183 1.17 -3.75 -2.22
N ILE A 184 1.12 -5.09 -2.29
CA ILE A 184 1.29 -5.94 -1.11
C ILE A 184 2.77 -6.16 -0.86
N VAL A 185 3.20 -5.89 0.37
CA VAL A 185 4.60 -5.96 0.79
C VAL A 185 4.74 -6.69 2.12
N VAL A 186 5.89 -7.31 2.38
CA VAL A 186 6.24 -7.81 3.69
C VAL A 186 6.97 -6.72 4.47
N VAL A 187 6.49 -6.47 5.68
CA VAL A 187 7.16 -5.60 6.65
C VAL A 187 8.26 -6.40 7.35
N HIS A 188 9.46 -5.88 7.43
CA HIS A 188 10.58 -6.58 8.08
C HIS A 188 11.59 -5.61 8.71
N GLY A 189 12.43 -6.15 9.61
CA GLY A 189 13.56 -5.41 10.18
C GLY A 189 13.19 -4.23 11.11
N LEU A 190 11.92 -4.09 11.50
CA LEU A 190 11.50 -3.04 12.43
C LEU A 190 12.04 -3.34 13.84
N GLN A 191 12.73 -2.35 14.42
CA GLN A 191 13.36 -2.48 15.74
C GLN A 191 12.55 -1.83 16.87
N ALA A 192 11.64 -0.91 16.55
CA ALA A 192 10.84 -0.23 17.57
C ALA A 192 9.86 -1.21 18.23
N GLU A 193 9.78 -1.21 19.56
CA GLU A 193 8.92 -2.10 20.34
C GLU A 193 7.44 -2.05 19.92
N SER A 194 6.94 -0.85 19.59
CA SER A 194 5.57 -0.63 19.12
C SER A 194 5.29 -1.19 17.73
N ALA A 195 6.33 -1.55 16.96
CA ALA A 195 6.22 -1.90 15.56
C ALA A 195 6.82 -3.27 15.19
N LYS A 196 7.74 -3.82 16.00
CA LYS A 196 8.42 -5.10 15.74
C LYS A 196 7.47 -6.29 15.59
N GLN A 197 6.30 -6.22 16.22
CA GLN A 197 5.24 -7.24 16.10
C GLN A 197 4.71 -7.39 14.67
N TRP A 198 4.90 -6.40 13.82
CA TRP A 198 4.48 -6.41 12.41
C TRP A 198 5.55 -6.96 11.47
N ASN A 199 6.74 -7.30 11.97
CA ASN A 199 7.72 -8.00 11.15
C ASN A 199 7.15 -9.34 10.67
N GLU A 200 7.51 -9.74 9.46
CA GLU A 200 7.01 -10.95 8.80
C GLU A 200 5.48 -10.97 8.70
N HIS A 201 4.87 -9.79 8.52
CA HIS A 201 3.47 -9.65 8.15
C HIS A 201 3.37 -8.89 6.83
N ASN A 202 2.41 -9.29 5.99
CA ASN A 202 2.07 -8.54 4.80
C ASN A 202 1.33 -7.25 5.17
N GLY A 203 1.53 -6.21 4.39
CA GLY A 203 0.77 -4.96 4.45
C GLY A 203 0.54 -4.39 3.06
N LYS A 204 -0.42 -3.48 2.94
CA LYS A 204 -0.77 -2.80 1.69
C LYS A 204 -0.22 -1.38 1.68
N VAL A 205 0.56 -1.04 0.66
CA VAL A 205 1.04 0.33 0.43
C VAL A 205 -0.16 1.23 0.14
N LEU A 206 -0.28 2.32 0.89
CA LEU A 206 -1.28 3.37 0.66
C LEU A 206 -0.67 4.50 -0.17
N GLU A 207 0.53 4.94 0.18
CA GLU A 207 1.27 5.99 -0.52
C GLU A 207 2.75 6.00 -0.13
N PHE A 208 3.53 6.84 -0.81
CA PHE A 208 4.89 7.20 -0.44
C PHE A 208 4.93 8.66 0.05
N ASP A 209 5.38 8.87 1.29
CA ASP A 209 5.61 10.18 1.89
C ASP A 209 6.98 10.68 1.43
N GLU A 210 7.01 11.53 0.41
CA GLU A 210 8.25 12.11 -0.13
C GLU A 210 9.00 12.96 0.90
N ALA A 211 8.31 13.63 1.82
CA ALA A 211 8.98 14.45 2.84
C ALA A 211 9.68 13.59 3.88
N ALA A 212 9.06 12.48 4.29
CA ALA A 212 9.63 11.55 5.27
C ALA A 212 10.52 10.46 4.65
N GLN A 213 10.51 10.32 3.31
CA GLN A 213 11.14 9.21 2.56
C GLN A 213 10.69 7.84 3.12
N ARG A 214 9.38 7.66 3.30
CA ARG A 214 8.77 6.46 3.90
C ARG A 214 7.48 6.09 3.21
N TYR A 215 7.17 4.80 3.15
CA TYR A 215 5.86 4.34 2.72
C TYR A 215 4.87 4.36 3.89
N LEU A 216 3.64 4.79 3.62
CA LEU A 216 2.51 4.54 4.50
C LEU A 216 1.93 3.18 4.16
N VAL A 217 2.01 2.23 5.09
CA VAL A 217 1.58 0.84 4.88
C VAL A 217 0.48 0.47 5.86
N GLN A 218 -0.63 -0.04 5.36
CA GLN A 218 -1.71 -0.61 6.18
C GLN A 218 -1.39 -2.07 6.51
N VAL A 219 -1.18 -2.36 7.80
CA VAL A 219 -0.78 -3.69 8.31
C VAL A 219 -1.93 -4.44 8.97
N ALA A 220 -2.98 -3.72 9.39
CA ALA A 220 -4.26 -4.27 9.82
C ALA A 220 -5.38 -3.25 9.57
N PRO A 221 -6.67 -3.64 9.63
CA PRO A 221 -7.78 -2.71 9.56
C PRO A 221 -7.60 -1.57 10.58
N GLY A 222 -7.58 -0.32 10.10
CA GLY A 222 -7.38 0.87 10.93
C GLY A 222 -5.96 1.07 11.48
N THR A 223 -5.00 0.19 11.17
CA THR A 223 -3.60 0.31 11.63
C THR A 223 -2.67 0.56 10.46
N ASN A 224 -2.05 1.75 10.45
CA ASN A 224 -1.11 2.18 9.43
C ASN A 224 0.25 2.50 10.06
N LEU A 225 1.34 2.16 9.38
CA LEU A 225 2.70 2.43 9.81
C LEU A 225 3.45 3.23 8.75
N LYS A 226 4.32 4.15 9.19
CA LYS A 226 5.32 4.77 8.31
C LYS A 226 6.57 3.91 8.30
N ILE A 227 6.77 3.19 7.22
CA ILE A 227 7.82 2.18 7.06
C ILE A 227 8.89 2.71 6.14
N ARG A 228 10.15 2.56 6.54
CA ARG A 228 11.27 2.94 5.67
C ARG A 228 11.41 1.95 4.51
N PRO A 229 11.91 2.37 3.35
CA PRO A 229 12.07 1.49 2.21
C PRO A 229 12.92 0.24 2.51
N GLU A 230 13.96 0.36 3.34
CA GLU A 230 14.79 -0.78 3.74
C GLU A 230 14.03 -1.83 4.58
N ASN A 231 12.90 -1.45 5.18
CA ASN A 231 12.03 -2.31 5.99
C ASN A 231 10.87 -2.91 5.19
N ILE A 232 10.94 -2.83 3.85
CA ILE A 232 9.96 -3.38 2.92
C ILE A 232 10.61 -4.47 2.08
N ARG A 233 9.88 -5.56 1.87
CA ARG A 233 10.27 -6.68 1.01
C ARG A 233 9.10 -7.05 0.10
N LEU A 234 9.36 -7.29 -1.18
CA LEU A 234 8.31 -7.68 -2.15
C LEU A 234 8.26 -9.19 -2.41
N TYR A 235 9.34 -9.90 -2.09
CA TYR A 235 9.44 -11.35 -2.26
C TYR A 235 10.49 -11.95 -1.30
N PRO A 236 10.29 -13.18 -0.78
CA PRO A 236 9.01 -13.90 -0.79
C PRO A 236 7.95 -13.22 0.09
N LEU A 237 6.66 -13.38 -0.28
CA LEU A 237 5.51 -12.98 0.55
C LEU A 237 5.27 -13.98 1.68
N VAL A 238 4.54 -13.57 2.71
CA VAL A 238 4.17 -14.40 3.87
C VAL A 238 2.70 -14.78 3.89
#